data_AF-A0A3D5SN38-F1
#
_entry.id   AF-A0A3D5SN38-F1
#
_cell.length_a   1.000
_cell.length_b   1.000
_cell.length_c   1.000
_cell.angle_alpha   90.00
_cell.angle_beta   90.00
_cell.angle_gamma   90.00
#
_symmetry.space_group_name_H-M   'P 1'
#
loop_
_entity.id
_entity.type
_entity.pdbx_description
1 polymer ?
#
loop_
_entity_poly.entity_id
_entity_poly.type
_entity_poly.pdbx_seq_one_letter_code
_entity_poly.pdbx_strand_id
1 'polypeptide(L)'
;MSIETEPNVLPAKFEKARALLASVRDALANNTFRHHSFFKNGHAQTLAAYAWPRGFRFYTERDEERYFEVAPGIRVLAHCRWQANRNEHPTIVAWHGIEGSSASNYMLATAEKGFRAGFNIIRVNLRNCGGTENLTPTLYHGGLSEDLRAVVHELIDKDHISKMVVVGFSLGGNLVLKLAGEYGDNPPPEILGVCAVSPSVDLTASAELILKRSNWIYQQDFVRRLKKRIR
;
A
#
# COMPACT_ATOMS: atom_id res chain seq x y z
N MET A 1 -38.39 -19.32 25.30
CA MET A 1 -37.66 -18.07 25.60
C MET A 1 -37.04 -17.63 24.29
N SER A 2 -37.80 -16.82 23.54
CA SER A 2 -37.48 -16.39 22.19
C SER A 2 -36.37 -15.34 22.27
N ILE A 3 -35.23 -15.60 21.63
CA ILE A 3 -34.18 -14.59 21.46
C ILE A 3 -34.69 -13.67 20.35
N GLU A 4 -35.31 -12.56 20.74
CA GLU A 4 -35.56 -11.44 19.84
C GLU A 4 -34.20 -10.96 19.32
N THR A 5 -33.96 -11.17 18.03
CA THR A 5 -32.84 -10.57 17.33
C THR A 5 -33.23 -9.13 17.08
N GLU A 6 -32.74 -8.21 17.92
CA GLU A 6 -32.86 -6.79 17.62
C GLU A 6 -32.30 -6.54 16.21
N PRO A 7 -33.03 -5.79 15.37
CA PRO A 7 -32.54 -5.44 14.04
C PRO A 7 -31.23 -4.67 14.22
N ASN A 8 -30.15 -5.23 13.66
CA ASN A 8 -28.82 -4.62 13.67
C ASN A 8 -28.85 -3.31 12.87
N VAL A 9 -29.29 -2.23 13.50
CA VAL A 9 -29.28 -0.88 12.94
C VAL A 9 -27.82 -0.45 12.89
N LEU A 10 -27.22 -0.60 11.71
CA LEU A 10 -25.86 -0.14 11.47
C LEU A 10 -25.78 1.37 11.78
N PRO A 11 -24.73 1.84 12.50
CA PRO A 11 -24.55 3.25 12.81
C PRO A 11 -24.67 4.15 11.58
N ALA A 12 -25.24 5.36 11.73
CA ALA A 12 -25.55 6.29 10.61
C ALA A 12 -24.37 6.60 9.67
N LYS A 13 -23.12 6.47 10.14
CA LYS A 13 -21.91 6.57 9.30
C LYS A 13 -21.86 5.50 8.20
N PHE A 14 -22.35 4.29 8.47
CA PHE A 14 -22.42 3.21 7.51
C PHE A 14 -23.50 3.42 6.45
N GLU A 15 -24.57 4.17 6.76
CA GLU A 15 -25.57 4.55 5.75
C GLU A 15 -24.99 5.56 4.75
N LYS A 16 -24.26 6.58 5.23
CA LYS A 16 -23.53 7.49 4.32
C LYS A 16 -22.51 6.75 3.48
N ALA A 17 -21.74 5.82 4.07
CA ALA A 17 -20.79 4.99 3.36
C ALA A 17 -21.49 4.09 2.32
N ARG A 18 -22.64 3.50 2.66
CA ARG A 18 -23.44 2.67 1.76
C ARG A 18 -23.98 3.48 0.59
N ALA A 19 -24.50 4.68 0.83
CA ALA A 19 -24.95 5.58 -0.22
C ALA A 19 -23.80 5.98 -1.17
N LEU A 20 -22.62 6.30 -0.62
CA LEU A 20 -21.42 6.56 -1.41
C LEU A 20 -21.01 5.33 -2.24
N LEU A 21 -20.93 4.16 -1.62
CA LEU A 21 -20.57 2.91 -2.31
C LEU A 21 -21.59 2.54 -3.40
N ALA A 22 -22.88 2.79 -3.17
CA ALA A 22 -23.91 2.64 -4.18
C ALA A 22 -23.68 3.60 -5.36
N SER A 23 -23.41 4.87 -5.09
CA SER A 23 -23.05 5.85 -6.13
C SER A 23 -21.80 5.45 -6.91
N VAL A 24 -20.77 4.94 -6.24
CA VAL A 24 -19.53 4.45 -6.87
C VAL A 24 -19.83 3.23 -7.75
N ARG A 25 -20.60 2.27 -7.25
CA ARG A 25 -21.02 1.09 -8.02
C ARG A 25 -21.78 1.51 -9.28
N ASP A 26 -22.73 2.44 -9.16
CA ASP A 26 -23.55 2.89 -10.29
C ASP A 26 -22.70 3.65 -11.31
N ALA A 27 -21.74 4.46 -10.86
CA ALA A 27 -20.76 5.11 -11.74
C ALA A 27 -19.87 4.09 -12.47
N LEU A 28 -19.42 3.04 -11.80
CA LEU A 28 -18.62 1.96 -12.40
C LEU A 28 -19.43 1.11 -13.38
N ALA A 29 -20.71 0.84 -13.08
CA ALA A 29 -21.61 0.11 -13.97
C ALA A 29 -21.83 0.85 -15.29
N ASN A 30 -21.91 2.18 -15.24
CA ASN A 30 -22.05 3.04 -16.41
C ASN A 30 -20.74 3.29 -17.16
N ASN A 31 -19.60 2.91 -16.59
CA ASN A 31 -18.27 3.13 -17.16
C ASN A 31 -17.53 1.80 -17.31
N THR A 32 -18.04 0.96 -18.22
CA THR A 32 -17.48 -0.36 -18.50
C THR A 32 -15.99 -0.26 -18.85
N PHE A 33 -15.17 -1.03 -18.15
CA PHE A 33 -13.73 -1.10 -18.39
C PHE A 33 -13.44 -1.41 -19.86
N ARG A 34 -12.77 -0.49 -20.55
CA ARG A 34 -12.29 -0.68 -21.93
C ARG A 34 -10.85 -1.15 -21.87
N HIS A 35 -10.64 -2.43 -22.16
CA HIS A 35 -9.30 -2.98 -22.25
C HIS A 35 -8.52 -2.35 -23.42
N HIS A 36 -7.19 -2.41 -23.35
CA HIS A 36 -6.35 -1.99 -24.45
C HIS A 36 -6.59 -2.87 -25.70
N SER A 37 -6.55 -2.28 -26.90
CA SER A 37 -6.86 -2.97 -28.16
C SER A 37 -5.97 -4.19 -28.42
N PHE A 38 -4.71 -4.13 -27.97
CA PHE A 38 -3.73 -5.21 -28.12
C PHE A 38 -3.62 -6.15 -26.91
N PHE A 39 -4.12 -5.75 -25.73
CA PHE A 39 -4.03 -6.55 -24.50
C PHE A 39 -5.43 -6.88 -23.99
N LYS A 40 -6.06 -7.86 -24.63
CA LYS A 40 -7.49 -8.16 -24.45
C LYS A 40 -7.84 -8.93 -23.18
N ASN A 41 -6.87 -9.60 -22.56
CA ASN A 41 -7.09 -10.36 -21.32
C ASN A 41 -6.25 -9.83 -20.15
N GLY A 42 -6.65 -10.17 -18.91
CA GLY A 42 -6.00 -9.67 -17.70
C GLY A 42 -4.52 -10.06 -17.58
N HIS A 43 -4.14 -11.24 -18.07
CA HIS A 43 -2.74 -11.68 -18.08
C HIS A 43 -1.89 -10.80 -19.00
N ALA A 44 -2.36 -10.56 -20.22
CA ALA A 44 -1.70 -9.73 -21.20
C ALA A 44 -1.55 -8.29 -20.70
N GLN A 45 -2.57 -7.73 -20.06
CA GLN A 45 -2.51 -6.39 -19.47
C GLN A 45 -1.51 -6.32 -18.32
N THR A 46 -1.50 -7.32 -17.44
CA THR A 46 -0.57 -7.41 -16.30
C THR A 46 0.87 -7.55 -16.79
N LEU A 47 1.12 -8.47 -17.71
CA LEU A 47 2.44 -8.72 -18.27
C LEU A 47 2.94 -7.53 -19.09
N ALA A 48 2.06 -6.89 -19.87
CA ALA A 48 2.41 -5.66 -20.56
C ALA A 48 2.78 -4.56 -19.56
N ALA A 49 1.96 -4.29 -18.54
CA ALA A 49 2.28 -3.26 -17.55
C ALA A 49 3.59 -3.52 -16.78
N TYR A 50 3.96 -4.79 -16.64
CA TYR A 50 5.21 -5.25 -16.02
C TYR A 50 6.42 -5.11 -16.95
N ALA A 51 6.31 -5.58 -18.20
CA ALA A 51 7.43 -5.69 -19.14
C ALA A 51 7.58 -4.49 -20.08
N TRP A 52 6.56 -3.64 -20.21
CA TRP A 52 6.60 -2.51 -21.13
C TRP A 52 7.67 -1.51 -20.71
N PRO A 53 8.64 -1.20 -21.58
CA PRO A 53 9.73 -0.29 -21.25
C PRO A 53 9.14 1.09 -20.94
N ARG A 54 9.41 1.59 -19.74
CA ARG A 54 9.00 2.93 -19.33
C ARG A 54 10.13 3.89 -19.67
N GLY A 55 9.85 4.85 -20.55
CA GLY A 55 10.80 5.92 -20.91
C GLY A 55 11.06 6.95 -19.80
N PHE A 56 10.53 6.74 -18.59
CA PHE A 56 10.75 7.61 -17.45
C PHE A 56 11.98 7.16 -16.68
N ARG A 57 12.98 8.05 -16.58
CA ARG A 57 14.02 7.94 -15.56
C ARG A 57 13.43 8.41 -14.25
N PHE A 58 13.39 7.52 -13.26
CA PHE A 58 13.03 7.89 -11.90
C PHE A 58 14.28 8.49 -11.25
N TYR A 59 14.23 9.79 -10.93
CA TYR A 59 15.34 10.46 -10.26
C TYR A 59 15.29 10.14 -8.77
N THR A 60 16.00 9.11 -8.32
CA THR A 60 16.06 8.74 -6.89
C THR A 60 17.24 9.37 -6.15
N GLU A 61 18.15 10.02 -6.86
CA GLU A 61 19.37 10.64 -6.30
C GLU A 61 19.09 11.76 -5.28
N ARG A 62 17.85 12.26 -5.23
CA ARG A 62 17.42 13.32 -4.31
C ARG A 62 16.66 12.79 -3.10
N ASP A 63 16.50 11.47 -2.99
CA ASP A 63 15.73 10.88 -1.92
C ASP A 63 16.64 10.61 -0.72
N GLU A 64 16.25 11.12 0.43
CA GLU A 64 16.94 10.92 1.69
C GLU A 64 16.59 9.55 2.27
N GLU A 65 17.60 8.77 2.62
CA GLU A 65 17.40 7.55 3.39
C GLU A 65 17.04 7.88 4.84
N ARG A 66 16.01 7.20 5.35
CA ARG A 66 15.58 7.34 6.73
C ARG A 66 15.23 6.00 7.34
N TYR A 67 15.74 5.76 8.54
CA TYR A 67 15.41 4.57 9.32
C TYR A 67 14.34 4.90 10.37
N PHE A 68 13.32 4.05 10.47
CA PHE A 68 12.30 4.10 11.51
C PHE A 68 12.42 2.88 12.40
N GLU A 69 12.33 3.08 13.72
CA GLU A 69 12.26 1.96 14.67
C GLU A 69 10.81 1.55 14.86
N VAL A 70 10.47 0.35 14.38
CA VAL A 70 9.08 -0.14 14.33
C VAL A 70 8.74 -1.08 15.48
N ALA A 71 9.77 -1.63 16.12
CA ALA A 71 9.70 -2.39 17.36
C ALA A 71 11.10 -2.37 18.02
N PRO A 72 11.25 -2.70 19.30
CA PRO A 72 12.55 -2.66 19.98
C PRO A 72 13.64 -3.40 19.20
N GLY A 73 14.65 -2.65 18.73
CA GLY A 73 15.77 -3.19 17.96
C GLY A 73 15.44 -3.61 16.53
N ILE A 74 14.25 -3.29 16.02
CA ILE A 74 13.79 -3.59 14.67
C ILE A 74 13.56 -2.30 13.90
N ARG A 75 14.24 -2.15 12.76
CA ARG A 75 14.13 -0.96 11.92
C ARG A 75 13.68 -1.28 10.50
N VAL A 76 13.05 -0.30 9.87
CA VAL A 76 12.75 -0.30 8.43
C VAL A 76 13.37 0.93 7.77
N LEU A 77 13.77 0.78 6.50
CA LEU A 77 14.28 1.86 5.67
C LEU A 77 13.16 2.49 4.86
N ALA A 78 13.14 3.82 4.81
CA ALA A 78 12.34 4.60 3.89
C ALA A 78 13.22 5.49 3.02
N HIS A 79 12.69 5.83 1.86
CA HIS A 79 13.25 6.87 0.98
C HIS A 79 12.28 8.05 0.96
N CYS A 80 12.77 9.18 1.46
CA CYS A 80 12.01 10.41 1.66
C CYS A 80 12.38 11.45 0.60
N ARG A 81 11.38 12.04 -0.04
CA ARG A 81 11.54 13.15 -0.98
C ARG A 81 10.66 14.31 -0.56
N TRP A 82 11.30 15.45 -0.32
CA TRP A 82 10.65 16.64 0.20
C TRP A 82 10.51 17.72 -0.86
N GLN A 83 9.39 18.44 -0.81
CA GLN A 83 9.27 19.73 -1.47
C GLN A 83 10.14 20.76 -0.74
N ALA A 84 10.46 21.88 -1.40
CA ALA A 84 11.33 22.91 -0.81
C ALA A 84 10.85 23.38 0.57
N ASN A 85 9.54 23.63 0.72
CA ASN A 85 8.90 23.97 1.99
C ASN A 85 8.11 22.78 2.55
N ARG A 86 8.79 21.75 3.06
CA ARG A 86 8.17 20.47 3.45
C ARG A 86 6.85 20.60 4.25
N ASN A 87 6.74 21.58 5.14
CA ASN A 87 5.59 21.76 6.03
C ASN A 87 4.34 22.34 5.33
N GLU A 88 4.51 22.94 4.15
CA GLU A 88 3.41 23.52 3.35
C GLU A 88 2.75 22.47 2.44
N HIS A 89 3.32 21.27 2.36
CA HIS A 89 2.90 20.21 1.45
C HIS A 89 2.41 18.97 2.19
N PRO A 90 1.28 18.35 1.77
CA PRO A 90 0.84 17.08 2.31
C PRO A 90 1.82 15.95 1.94
N THR A 91 1.89 14.92 2.77
CA THR A 91 2.82 13.80 2.60
C THR A 91 2.12 12.51 2.19
N ILE A 92 2.61 11.85 1.14
CA ILE A 92 2.21 10.47 0.81
C ILE A 92 3.16 9.51 1.50
N VAL A 93 2.64 8.64 2.36
CA VAL A 93 3.40 7.55 2.99
C VAL A 93 3.02 6.24 2.29
N ALA A 94 3.88 5.76 1.40
CA ALA A 94 3.60 4.65 0.50
C ALA A 94 4.27 3.34 0.95
N TRP A 95 3.50 2.25 0.90
CA TRP A 95 3.90 0.89 1.28
C TRP A 95 3.76 -0.08 0.11
N HIS A 96 4.84 -0.81 -0.16
CA HIS A 96 4.89 -1.77 -1.26
C HIS A 96 4.17 -3.09 -0.92
N GLY A 97 3.93 -3.91 -1.93
CA GLY A 97 3.35 -5.26 -1.79
C GLY A 97 4.38 -6.35 -1.50
N ILE A 98 3.93 -7.60 -1.43
CA ILE A 98 4.78 -8.77 -1.19
C ILE A 98 5.91 -8.84 -2.24
N GLU A 99 7.12 -9.18 -1.79
CA GLU A 99 8.34 -9.24 -2.62
C GLU A 99 8.71 -7.95 -3.37
N GLY A 100 8.15 -6.82 -2.95
CA GLY A 100 8.48 -5.48 -3.44
C GLY A 100 9.56 -4.79 -2.63
N SER A 101 9.73 -3.51 -2.91
CA SER A 101 10.54 -2.55 -2.15
C SER A 101 10.12 -1.15 -2.53
N SER A 102 10.57 -0.15 -1.77
CA SER A 102 10.48 1.27 -2.12
C SER A 102 11.03 1.57 -3.52
N ALA A 103 12.01 0.82 -4.01
CA ALA A 103 12.60 0.95 -5.36
C ALA A 103 11.78 0.25 -6.48
N SER A 104 10.63 -0.35 -6.18
CA SER A 104 9.78 -0.98 -7.20
C SER A 104 9.25 0.04 -8.21
N ASN A 105 9.16 -0.32 -9.49
CA ASN A 105 8.75 0.60 -10.56
C ASN A 105 7.39 1.30 -10.33
N TYR A 106 6.43 0.62 -9.70
CA TYR A 106 5.14 1.25 -9.38
C TYR A 106 5.25 2.22 -8.20
N MET A 107 6.13 1.94 -7.23
CA MET A 107 6.42 2.86 -6.12
C MET A 107 7.10 4.13 -6.64
N LEU A 108 8.11 3.97 -7.49
CA LEU A 108 8.82 5.08 -8.14
C LEU A 108 7.90 5.92 -9.04
N ALA A 109 7.06 5.28 -9.84
CA ALA A 109 6.10 6.00 -10.69
C ALA A 109 5.03 6.74 -9.89
N THR A 110 4.57 6.15 -8.77
CA THR A 110 3.61 6.81 -7.87
C THR A 110 4.27 8.00 -7.17
N ALA A 111 5.50 7.83 -6.68
CA ALA A 111 6.29 8.88 -6.07
C ALA A 111 6.50 10.07 -7.01
N GLU A 112 6.92 9.81 -8.25
CA GLU A 112 7.15 10.87 -9.23
C GLU A 112 5.86 11.66 -9.54
N LYS A 113 4.74 10.96 -9.74
CA LYS A 113 3.45 11.60 -9.99
C LYS A 113 2.97 12.41 -8.78
N GLY A 114 3.06 11.85 -7.57
CA GLY A 114 2.67 12.54 -6.35
C GLY A 114 3.55 13.76 -6.08
N PHE A 115 4.86 13.64 -6.27
CA PHE A 115 5.80 14.73 -6.09
C PHE A 115 5.51 15.89 -7.07
N ARG A 116 5.27 15.58 -8.34
CA ARG A 116 4.86 16.58 -9.34
C ARG A 116 3.50 17.21 -9.05
N ALA A 117 2.63 16.53 -8.30
CA ALA A 117 1.36 17.07 -7.83
C ALA A 117 1.48 17.90 -6.54
N GLY A 118 2.71 18.14 -6.04
CA GLY A 118 2.95 18.97 -4.87
C GLY A 118 2.86 18.23 -3.54
N PHE A 119 3.04 16.91 -3.53
CA PHE A 119 3.16 16.14 -2.29
C PHE A 119 4.62 15.95 -1.89
N ASN A 120 4.90 15.87 -0.60
CA ASN A 120 6.08 15.14 -0.11
C ASN A 120 5.85 13.65 -0.28
N ILE A 121 6.91 12.86 -0.45
CA ILE A 121 6.82 11.43 -0.67
C ILE A 121 7.70 10.68 0.32
N ILE A 122 7.15 9.68 0.99
CA ILE A 122 7.89 8.75 1.83
C ILE A 122 7.56 7.34 1.36
N ARG A 123 8.54 6.64 0.79
CA ARG A 123 8.39 5.24 0.35
C ARG A 123 9.03 4.32 1.36
N VAL A 124 8.24 3.57 2.10
CA VAL A 124 8.71 2.73 3.20
C VAL A 124 8.86 1.28 2.74
N ASN A 125 9.99 0.67 3.10
CA ASN A 125 10.16 -0.78 2.97
C ASN A 125 9.42 -1.49 4.10
N LEU A 126 8.77 -2.61 3.78
CA LEU A 126 8.41 -3.60 4.80
C LEU A 126 9.70 -4.20 5.38
N ARG A 127 9.61 -4.81 6.58
CA ARG A 127 10.74 -5.55 7.18
C ARG A 127 11.43 -6.44 6.14
N ASN A 128 12.75 -6.55 6.23
CA ASN A 128 13.61 -7.36 5.34
C ASN A 128 13.54 -7.06 3.83
N CYS A 129 12.88 -5.99 3.40
CA CYS A 129 12.75 -5.65 1.99
C CYS A 129 13.69 -4.50 1.60
N GLY A 130 14.18 -4.52 0.35
CA GLY A 130 15.05 -3.47 -0.16
C GLY A 130 16.51 -3.56 0.32
N GLY A 131 17.01 -4.76 0.60
CA GLY A 131 18.41 -4.98 1.00
C GLY A 131 18.68 -4.66 2.47
N THR A 132 17.66 -4.76 3.32
CA THR A 132 17.73 -4.39 4.74
C THR A 132 17.44 -5.58 5.66
N GLU A 133 17.81 -6.78 5.24
CA GLU A 133 17.66 -8.03 6.00
C GLU A 133 18.39 -7.94 7.36
N ASN A 134 19.48 -7.18 7.44
CA ASN A 134 20.24 -6.94 8.67
C ASN A 134 19.55 -6.00 9.69
N LEU A 135 18.45 -5.35 9.33
CA LEU A 135 17.73 -4.43 10.23
C LEU A 135 16.67 -5.11 11.11
N THR A 136 16.43 -6.40 10.89
CA THR A 136 15.37 -7.14 11.59
C THR A 136 15.63 -8.65 11.57
N PRO A 137 15.44 -9.35 12.69
CA PRO A 137 15.50 -10.82 12.71
C PRO A 137 14.17 -11.48 12.29
N THR A 138 13.15 -10.69 11.91
CA THR A 138 11.79 -11.18 11.67
C THR A 138 11.29 -10.86 10.26
N LEU A 139 10.34 -11.66 9.77
CA LEU A 139 9.71 -11.41 8.47
C LEU A 139 8.48 -10.49 8.59
N TYR A 140 8.19 -9.73 7.53
CA TYR A 140 6.90 -9.05 7.39
C TYR A 140 5.78 -10.06 7.03
N HIS A 141 4.54 -9.73 7.38
CA HIS A 141 3.35 -10.47 6.97
C HIS A 141 2.12 -9.54 6.92
N GLY A 142 1.00 -9.99 6.35
CA GLY A 142 -0.22 -9.18 6.21
C GLY A 142 -0.94 -8.82 7.52
N GLY A 143 -0.42 -9.24 8.67
CA GLY A 143 -0.97 -8.88 9.98
C GLY A 143 -0.24 -7.72 10.65
N LEU A 144 0.92 -7.31 10.12
CA LEU A 144 1.90 -6.47 10.82
C LEU A 144 1.65 -4.97 10.59
N SER A 145 0.43 -4.51 10.86
CA SER A 145 0.04 -3.09 10.74
C SER A 145 0.69 -2.20 11.82
N GLU A 146 1.18 -2.79 12.91
CA GLU A 146 1.97 -2.11 13.95
C GLU A 146 3.19 -1.38 13.39
N ASP A 147 3.86 -1.93 12.37
CA ASP A 147 5.00 -1.25 11.74
C ASP A 147 4.57 0.05 11.05
N LEU A 148 3.44 0.00 10.35
CA LEU A 148 2.87 1.18 9.70
C LEU A 148 2.49 2.22 10.74
N ARG A 149 1.87 1.79 11.83
CA ARG A 149 1.51 2.64 12.97
C ARG A 149 2.74 3.33 13.56
N ALA A 150 3.81 2.58 13.83
CA ALA A 150 5.04 3.13 14.40
C ALA A 150 5.65 4.22 13.50
N VAL A 151 5.73 3.97 12.19
CA VAL A 151 6.22 4.96 11.23
C VAL A 151 5.33 6.20 11.19
N VAL A 152 4.01 6.03 11.16
CA VAL A 152 3.06 7.15 11.17
C VAL A 152 3.23 8.01 12.41
N HIS A 153 3.27 7.42 13.60
CA HIS A 153 3.44 8.17 14.85
C HIS A 153 4.82 8.84 14.92
N GLU A 154 5.89 8.19 14.48
CA GLU A 154 7.20 8.83 14.45
C GLU A 154 7.25 10.04 13.51
N LEU A 155 6.57 9.98 12.35
CA LEU A 155 6.41 11.11 11.43
C LEU A 155 5.61 12.27 12.03
N ILE A 156 4.59 11.97 12.83
CA ILE A 156 3.80 13.00 13.51
C ILE A 156 4.62 13.64 14.64
N ASP A 157 5.17 12.81 15.52
CA ASP A 157 5.75 13.25 16.78
C ASP A 157 7.13 13.89 16.59
N LYS A 158 7.97 13.35 15.69
CA LYS A 158 9.36 13.83 15.50
C LYS A 158 9.54 14.75 14.30
N ASP A 159 8.77 14.56 13.24
CA ASP A 159 8.90 15.38 12.02
C ASP A 159 7.86 16.48 11.90
N HIS A 160 6.83 16.42 12.74
CA HIS A 160 5.72 17.34 12.73
C HIS A 160 4.99 17.36 11.38
N ILE A 161 4.87 16.19 10.73
CA ILE A 161 4.05 16.06 9.52
C ILE A 161 2.58 16.23 9.90
N SER A 162 2.02 17.38 9.53
CA SER A 162 0.65 17.78 9.91
C SER A 162 -0.44 17.24 8.99
N LYS A 163 -0.07 16.76 7.79
CA LYS A 163 -1.01 16.28 6.77
C LYS A 163 -0.40 15.12 6.00
N MET A 164 -1.02 13.94 6.06
CA MET A 164 -0.57 12.78 5.31
C MET A 164 -1.71 11.92 4.75
N VAL A 165 -1.40 11.18 3.70
CA VAL A 165 -2.23 10.11 3.14
C VAL A 165 -1.41 8.83 3.14
N VAL A 166 -1.93 7.77 3.74
CA VAL A 166 -1.24 6.48 3.79
C VAL A 166 -1.69 5.62 2.60
N VAL A 167 -0.73 5.17 1.80
CA VAL A 167 -1.00 4.45 0.54
C VAL A 167 -0.38 3.06 0.59
N GLY A 168 -1.12 2.03 0.21
CA GLY A 168 -0.64 0.66 0.21
C GLY A 168 -0.97 -0.10 -1.07
N PHE A 169 -0.01 -0.86 -1.59
CA PHE A 169 -0.18 -1.70 -2.78
C PHE A 169 -0.25 -3.19 -2.42
N SER A 170 -1.23 -3.93 -2.94
CA SER A 170 -1.36 -5.39 -2.72
C SER A 170 -1.34 -5.74 -1.22
N LEU A 171 -0.30 -6.43 -0.73
CA LEU A 171 -0.13 -6.71 0.70
C LEU A 171 0.01 -5.43 1.54
N GLY A 172 0.70 -4.40 1.04
CA GLY A 172 0.75 -3.10 1.69
C GLY A 172 -0.65 -2.46 1.76
N GLY A 173 -1.49 -2.69 0.75
CA GLY A 173 -2.89 -2.25 0.75
C GLY A 173 -3.73 -2.94 1.83
N ASN A 174 -3.52 -4.25 2.01
CA ASN A 174 -4.12 -5.01 3.13
C ASN A 174 -3.71 -4.42 4.49
N LEU A 175 -2.42 -4.14 4.70
CA LEU A 175 -1.91 -3.54 5.93
C LEU A 175 -2.48 -2.15 6.20
N VAL A 176 -2.59 -1.30 5.16
CA VAL A 176 -3.17 0.04 5.26
C VAL A 176 -4.66 -0.01 5.61
N LEU A 177 -5.42 -0.94 5.03
CA LEU A 177 -6.83 -1.13 5.38
C LEU A 177 -6.99 -1.66 6.81
N LYS A 178 -6.12 -2.60 7.23
CA LYS A 178 -6.09 -3.10 8.61
C LYS A 178 -5.81 -1.96 9.60
N LEU A 179 -4.77 -1.16 9.34
CA LEU A 179 -4.42 0.01 10.16
C LEU A 179 -5.62 0.98 10.29
N ALA A 180 -6.28 1.30 9.18
CA ALA A 180 -7.47 2.17 9.21
C ALA A 180 -8.61 1.56 10.04
N GLY A 181 -8.85 0.25 9.91
CA GLY A 181 -9.83 -0.47 10.72
C GLY A 181 -9.50 -0.48 12.21
N GLU A 182 -8.22 -0.60 12.56
CA GLU A 182 -7.73 -0.58 13.95
C GLU A 182 -7.82 0.81 14.59
N TYR A 183 -7.60 1.87 13.83
CA TYR A 183 -7.87 3.23 14.30
C TYR A 183 -9.36 3.51 14.50
N GLY A 184 -10.22 2.85 13.72
CA GLY A 184 -11.68 2.98 13.83
C GLY A 184 -12.13 4.43 13.71
N ASP A 185 -12.86 4.92 14.72
CA ASP A 185 -13.37 6.30 14.76
C ASP A 185 -12.38 7.32 15.33
N ASN A 186 -11.20 6.87 15.77
CA ASN A 186 -10.19 7.73 16.40
C ASN A 186 -8.83 7.65 15.68
N PRO A 187 -8.75 7.92 14.36
CA PRO A 187 -7.46 8.04 13.69
C PRO A 187 -6.72 9.30 14.15
N PRO A 188 -5.37 9.33 14.04
CA PRO A 188 -4.61 10.57 14.19
C PRO A 188 -5.15 11.65 13.22
N PRO A 189 -5.36 12.89 13.68
CA PRO A 189 -5.95 13.96 12.85
C PRO A 189 -5.09 14.33 11.63
N GLU A 190 -3.79 14.02 11.67
CA GLU A 190 -2.85 14.23 10.57
C GLU A 190 -3.11 13.28 9.39
N ILE A 191 -3.78 12.14 9.60
CA ILE A 191 -4.15 11.21 8.53
C ILE A 191 -5.41 11.73 7.84
N LEU A 192 -5.23 12.35 6.67
CA LEU A 192 -6.32 12.86 5.85
C LEU A 192 -7.10 11.75 5.13
N GLY A 193 -6.49 10.58 4.98
CA GLY A 193 -7.12 9.42 4.38
C GLY A 193 -6.16 8.27 4.08
N VAL A 194 -6.74 7.19 3.57
CA VAL A 194 -6.00 6.00 3.14
C VAL A 194 -6.35 5.64 1.70
N CYS A 195 -5.37 5.12 0.96
CA CYS A 195 -5.55 4.61 -0.39
C CYS A 195 -4.99 3.19 -0.49
N ALA A 196 -5.84 2.23 -0.84
CA ALA A 196 -5.44 0.84 -1.03
C ALA A 196 -5.57 0.47 -2.51
N VAL A 197 -4.45 0.09 -3.15
CA VAL A 197 -4.40 -0.26 -4.56
C VAL A 197 -4.27 -1.77 -4.70
N SER A 198 -5.31 -2.38 -5.31
CA SER A 198 -5.44 -3.84 -5.47
C SER A 198 -5.15 -4.62 -4.16
N PRO A 199 -5.77 -4.25 -3.03
CA PRO A 199 -5.46 -4.85 -1.73
C PRO A 199 -5.84 -6.32 -1.66
N SER A 200 -5.00 -7.11 -1.02
CA SER A 200 -5.30 -8.52 -0.69
C SER A 200 -6.21 -8.59 0.53
N VAL A 201 -7.50 -8.28 0.37
CA VAL A 201 -8.47 -8.21 1.50
C VAL A 201 -8.69 -9.60 2.12
N ASP A 202 -8.83 -10.62 1.28
CA ASP A 202 -8.86 -12.03 1.70
C ASP A 202 -7.53 -12.69 1.31
N LEU A 203 -6.66 -12.89 2.31
CA LEU A 203 -5.34 -13.49 2.11
C LEU A 203 -5.44 -14.97 1.70
N THR A 204 -6.42 -15.70 2.23
CA THR A 204 -6.62 -17.12 1.93
C THR A 204 -7.07 -17.29 0.48
N ALA A 205 -8.12 -16.58 0.07
CA ALA A 205 -8.59 -16.61 -1.31
C ALA A 205 -7.51 -16.12 -2.29
N SER A 206 -6.71 -15.10 -1.90
CA SER A 206 -5.59 -14.63 -2.70
C SER A 206 -4.52 -15.72 -2.89
N ALA A 207 -4.18 -16.46 -1.82
CA ALA A 207 -3.22 -17.56 -1.88
C ALA A 207 -3.73 -18.70 -2.78
N GLU A 208 -4.99 -19.12 -2.60
CA GLU A 208 -5.62 -20.15 -3.43
C GLU A 208 -5.65 -19.77 -4.92
N LEU A 209 -5.93 -18.50 -5.22
CA LEU A 209 -5.91 -17.99 -6.59
C LEU A 209 -4.51 -18.08 -7.21
N ILE A 210 -3.45 -17.70 -6.49
CA ILE A 210 -2.07 -17.78 -6.98
C ILE A 210 -1.66 -19.22 -7.31
N LEU A 211 -2.19 -20.20 -6.57
CA LEU A 211 -1.89 -21.62 -6.77
C LEU A 211 -2.61 -22.26 -7.97
N LYS A 212 -3.57 -21.57 -8.60
CA LYS A 212 -4.25 -22.08 -9.81
C LYS A 212 -3.25 -22.28 -10.94
N ARG A 213 -3.40 -23.37 -11.71
CA ARG A 213 -2.52 -23.69 -12.86
C ARG A 213 -2.41 -22.55 -13.88
N SER A 214 -3.49 -21.80 -14.10
CA SER A 214 -3.50 -20.62 -14.99
C SER A 214 -2.58 -19.49 -14.52
N ASN A 215 -2.20 -19.46 -13.24
CA ASN A 215 -1.35 -18.45 -12.62
C ASN A 215 0.09 -18.94 -12.40
N TRP A 216 0.47 -20.09 -12.97
CA TRP A 216 1.79 -20.72 -12.76
C TRP A 216 2.96 -19.76 -13.00
N ILE A 217 2.88 -18.88 -14.01
CA ILE A 217 3.95 -17.89 -14.29
C ILE A 217 4.16 -16.95 -13.09
N TYR A 218 3.07 -16.49 -12.45
CA TYR A 218 3.14 -15.62 -11.28
C TYR A 218 3.66 -16.37 -10.05
N GLN A 219 3.19 -17.61 -9.86
CA GLN A 219 3.65 -18.48 -8.79
C GLN A 219 5.16 -18.74 -8.89
N GLN A 220 5.67 -19.04 -10.09
CA GLN A 220 7.10 -19.27 -10.30
C GLN A 220 7.93 -18.02 -10.02
N ASP A 221 7.52 -16.84 -10.51
CA ASP A 221 8.26 -15.60 -10.21
C ASP A 221 8.27 -15.28 -8.71
N PHE A 222 7.11 -15.44 -8.04
CA PHE A 222 6.99 -15.26 -6.59
C PHE A 222 7.94 -16.20 -5.82
N VAL A 223 7.88 -17.51 -6.09
CA VAL A 223 8.73 -18.51 -5.43
C VAL A 223 10.21 -18.26 -5.71
N ARG A 224 10.55 -17.86 -6.94
CA ARG A 224 11.94 -17.53 -7.32
C ARG A 224 12.48 -16.34 -6.52
N ARG A 225 11.70 -15.27 -6.38
CA ARG A 225 12.08 -14.09 -5.57
C ARG A 225 12.22 -14.45 -4.10
N LEU A 226 11.27 -15.20 -3.55
CA LEU A 226 11.30 -15.66 -2.16
C LEU A 226 12.55 -16.50 -1.86
N LYS A 227 12.87 -17.47 -2.73
CA LYS A 227 14.10 -18.29 -2.62
C LYS A 227 15.38 -17.46 -2.69
N LYS A 228 15.39 -16.36 -3.45
CA LYS A 228 16.55 -15.48 -3.55
C LYS A 228 16.77 -14.68 -2.26
N ARG A 229 15.71 -14.39 -1.50
CA ARG A 229 15.80 -13.63 -0.24
C ARG A 229 16.17 -14.48 0.97
N ILE A 230 15.77 -15.76 0.99
CA ILE A 230 16.01 -16.68 2.11
C ILE A 230 17.42 -17.33 2.05
N ARG A 231 18.14 -17.20 0.93
CA ARG A 231 19.51 -17.67 0.77
C ARG A 231 20.51 -16.65 1.26
#